data_AF-A0A183D0D3-F1
#
_entry.id   AF-A0A183D0D3-F1
#
_cell.length_a   1.000
_cell.length_b   1.000
_cell.length_c   1.000
_cell.angle_alpha   90.00
_cell.angle_beta   90.00
_cell.angle_gamma   90.00
#
_symmetry.space_group_name_H-M   'P 1'
#
loop_
_entity.id
_entity.type
_entity.pdbx_description
1 polymer ?
#
loop_
_entity_poly.entity_id
_entity_poly.type
_entity_poly.pdbx_seq_one_letter_code
_entity_poly.pdbx_strand_id
1 'polypeptide(L)'
;MLHVAHLTESLITLNWTRTNTPGIVSPTTVFLTIEVLERLINSVDEAKHTPCLYTAFQKIEDSILEQKLHHNFNQGVRDGYVRVRKVIITPTRLLLIAPELLMGNRVLRTFDKDGNGALRVLFRDDDGTPLRVNTVGPHLIQSTVFNTLTRGIYIGGKYRHFVYLGSSNSQMRDNGCYFYDDGDGGQAQKIRDQLGKFDRCNIPKMMARMGQCFTQAKVLI
;
A
#
# COMPACT_ATOMS: atom_id res chain seq x y z
N MET A 1 3.21 -15.93 1.77
CA MET A 1 3.47 -14.52 1.38
C MET A 1 4.95 -14.12 1.34
N LEU A 2 5.85 -14.78 2.10
CA LEU A 2 7.30 -14.79 1.81
C LEU A 2 7.62 -15.22 0.36
N HIS A 3 6.74 -16.03 -0.23
CA HIS A 3 6.81 -16.43 -1.63
C HIS A 3 6.72 -15.26 -2.62
N VAL A 4 6.01 -14.16 -2.34
CA VAL A 4 5.86 -13.08 -3.34
C VAL A 4 7.14 -12.26 -3.45
N ALA A 5 7.82 -11.97 -2.34
CA ALA A 5 9.13 -11.31 -2.37
C ALA A 5 10.22 -12.20 -2.99
N HIS A 6 10.25 -13.49 -2.66
CA HIS A 6 11.14 -14.44 -3.31
C HIS A 6 10.80 -14.63 -4.80
N LEU A 7 9.52 -14.57 -5.20
CA LEU A 7 9.11 -14.60 -6.60
C LEU A 7 9.55 -13.32 -7.33
N THR A 8 9.53 -12.14 -6.69
CA THR A 8 10.06 -10.93 -7.32
C THR A 8 11.55 -11.05 -7.61
N GLU A 9 12.37 -11.52 -6.65
CA GLU A 9 13.79 -11.77 -6.90
C GLU A 9 14.01 -12.88 -7.93
N SER A 10 13.25 -13.97 -7.86
CA SER A 10 13.37 -15.11 -8.78
C SER A 10 12.94 -14.76 -10.22
N LEU A 11 11.90 -13.93 -10.39
CA LEU A 11 11.41 -13.47 -11.69
C LEU A 11 12.32 -12.37 -12.27
N ILE A 12 12.88 -11.50 -11.43
CA ILE A 12 13.96 -10.57 -11.84
C ILE A 12 15.17 -11.39 -12.34
N THR A 13 15.52 -12.47 -11.64
CA THR A 13 16.63 -13.37 -12.03
C THR A 13 16.29 -14.19 -13.28
N LEU A 14 15.03 -14.61 -13.48
CA LEU A 14 14.61 -15.30 -14.71
C LEU A 14 14.63 -14.36 -15.93
N ASN A 15 14.15 -13.11 -15.80
CA ASN A 15 14.25 -12.12 -16.87
C ASN A 15 15.71 -11.68 -17.15
N TRP A 16 16.58 -11.76 -16.14
CA TRP A 16 18.03 -11.59 -16.30
C TRP A 16 18.64 -12.62 -17.25
N THR A 17 18.24 -13.90 -17.15
CA THR A 17 18.76 -14.95 -18.05
C THR A 17 18.32 -14.80 -19.52
N ARG A 18 17.26 -14.03 -19.80
CA ARG A 18 16.75 -13.82 -21.16
C ARG A 18 17.41 -12.63 -21.87
N THR A 19 18.03 -11.72 -21.12
CA THR A 19 18.66 -10.49 -21.65
C THR A 19 20.15 -10.50 -21.32
N ASN A 20 20.92 -11.18 -22.16
CA ASN A 20 22.38 -11.28 -22.06
C ASN A 20 23.06 -9.90 -22.16
N THR A 21 23.20 -9.20 -21.04
CA THR A 21 24.24 -8.19 -20.78
C THR A 21 24.35 -7.97 -19.26
N PRO A 22 25.51 -8.21 -18.64
CA PRO A 22 25.69 -7.97 -17.22
C PRO A 22 25.77 -6.46 -16.95
N GLY A 23 24.85 -5.93 -16.14
CA GLY A 23 25.15 -4.75 -15.31
C GLY A 23 24.07 -3.67 -15.17
N ILE A 24 23.11 -3.52 -16.09
CA ILE A 24 22.11 -2.43 -15.98
C ILE A 24 20.75 -2.91 -16.50
N VAL A 25 19.82 -3.20 -15.59
CA VAL A 25 18.42 -3.43 -15.96
C VAL A 25 17.86 -2.08 -16.41
N SER A 26 17.34 -2.00 -17.64
CA SER A 26 16.78 -0.74 -18.13
C SER A 26 15.60 -0.31 -17.24
N PRO A 27 15.43 1.01 -16.95
CA PRO A 27 14.28 1.50 -16.19
C PRO A 27 12.95 1.01 -16.77
N THR A 28 12.86 0.94 -18.10
CA THR A 28 11.69 0.44 -18.84
C THR A 28 11.34 -1.00 -18.48
N THR A 29 12.35 -1.88 -18.36
CA THR A 29 12.16 -3.29 -17.97
C THR A 29 11.64 -3.40 -16.53
N VAL A 30 12.16 -2.57 -15.62
CA VAL A 30 11.69 -2.53 -14.22
C VAL A 30 10.23 -2.07 -14.16
N PHE A 31 9.88 -0.98 -14.85
CA PHE A 31 8.50 -0.49 -14.90
C PHE A 31 7.53 -1.50 -15.51
N LEU A 32 7.93 -2.18 -16.59
CA LEU A 32 7.12 -3.23 -17.21
C LEU A 32 6.89 -4.39 -16.22
N THR A 33 7.96 -4.85 -15.56
CA THR A 33 7.88 -5.97 -14.63
C THR A 33 6.96 -5.63 -13.45
N ILE A 34 7.07 -4.42 -12.90
CA ILE A 34 6.19 -3.94 -11.82
C ILE A 34 4.73 -3.96 -12.27
N GLU A 35 4.41 -3.42 -13.45
CA GLU A 35 3.05 -3.42 -14.00
C GLU A 35 2.50 -4.85 -14.20
N VAL A 36 3.32 -5.77 -14.72
CA VAL A 36 2.92 -7.18 -14.91
C VAL A 36 2.62 -7.83 -13.56
N LEU A 37 3.49 -7.64 -12.57
CA LEU A 37 3.31 -8.21 -11.23
C LEU A 37 2.05 -7.70 -10.56
N GLU A 38 1.72 -6.42 -10.72
CA GLU A 38 0.52 -5.83 -10.15
C GLU A 38 -0.75 -6.41 -10.76
N ARG A 39 -0.78 -6.52 -12.10
CA ARG A 39 -1.90 -7.18 -12.79
C ARG A 39 -2.01 -8.66 -12.43
N LEU A 40 -0.87 -9.34 -12.24
CA LEU A 40 -0.85 -10.72 -11.81
C LEU A 40 -1.45 -10.88 -10.41
N ILE A 41 -1.04 -10.04 -9.45
CA ILE A 41 -1.57 -10.06 -8.09
C ILE A 41 -3.09 -9.86 -8.12
N ASN A 42 -3.57 -8.84 -8.84
CA ASN A 42 -5.01 -8.59 -8.97
C ASN A 42 -5.74 -9.78 -9.62
N SER A 43 -5.16 -10.36 -10.67
CA SER A 43 -5.74 -11.53 -11.34
C SER A 43 -5.82 -12.74 -10.41
N VAL A 44 -4.86 -12.93 -9.51
CA VAL A 44 -4.87 -14.03 -8.53
C VAL A 44 -5.90 -13.76 -7.44
N ASP A 45 -6.00 -12.52 -6.96
CA ASP A 45 -6.96 -12.12 -5.92
C ASP A 45 -8.42 -12.26 -6.39
N GLU A 46 -8.69 -12.02 -7.68
CA GLU A 46 -10.03 -12.17 -8.28
C GLU A 46 -10.36 -13.61 -8.71
N ALA A 47 -9.35 -14.47 -8.82
CA ALA A 47 -9.54 -15.81 -9.37
C ALA A 47 -10.15 -16.77 -8.35
N LYS A 48 -11.17 -17.52 -8.79
CA LYS A 48 -11.74 -18.65 -8.02
C LYS A 48 -10.73 -19.79 -7.81
N HIS A 49 -9.73 -19.91 -8.67
CA HIS A 49 -8.69 -20.92 -8.60
C HIS A 49 -7.34 -20.28 -8.97
N THR A 50 -6.29 -20.62 -8.26
CA THR A 50 -4.96 -20.06 -8.49
C THR A 50 -4.42 -20.56 -9.83
N PRO A 51 -4.21 -19.67 -10.84
CA PRO A 51 -3.61 -20.08 -12.09
C PRO A 51 -2.12 -20.39 -11.90
N CYS A 52 -1.50 -21.08 -12.85
CA CYS A 52 -0.04 -21.19 -12.91
C CYS A 52 0.54 -19.77 -13.01
N LEU A 53 1.24 -19.32 -11.96
CA LEU A 53 1.73 -17.94 -11.84
C LEU A 53 2.66 -17.56 -13.00
N TYR A 54 3.51 -18.50 -13.43
CA TYR A 54 4.42 -18.27 -14.54
C TYR A 54 3.68 -18.05 -15.85
N THR A 55 2.72 -18.93 -16.18
CA THR A 55 1.92 -18.80 -17.41
C THR A 55 1.04 -17.55 -17.38
N ALA A 56 0.47 -17.21 -16.22
CA ALA A 56 -0.32 -16.00 -16.05
C ALA A 56 0.55 -14.74 -16.22
N PHE A 57 1.75 -14.72 -15.63
CA PHE A 57 2.73 -13.65 -15.79
C PHE A 57 3.07 -13.42 -17.27
N GLN A 58 3.44 -14.49 -17.99
CA GLN A 58 3.80 -14.41 -19.42
C GLN A 58 2.65 -13.84 -20.26
N LYS A 59 1.42 -14.34 -20.06
CA LYS A 59 0.24 -13.84 -20.79
C LYS A 59 -0.02 -12.35 -20.54
N ILE A 60 0.18 -11.89 -19.31
CA ILE A 60 0.01 -10.48 -18.95
C ILE A 60 1.12 -9.63 -19.57
N GLU A 61 2.37 -10.11 -19.53
CA GLU A 61 3.53 -9.46 -20.15
C GLU A 61 3.32 -9.26 -21.64
N ASP A 62 2.96 -10.33 -22.37
CA ASP A 62 2.68 -10.30 -23.81
C ASP A 62 1.55 -9.29 -24.12
N SER A 63 0.45 -9.33 -23.35
CA SER A 63 -0.68 -8.41 -23.53
C SER A 63 -0.31 -6.95 -23.32
N ILE A 64 0.55 -6.62 -22.33
CA ILE A 64 1.00 -5.24 -22.10
C ILE A 64 1.92 -4.77 -23.23
N LEU A 65 2.82 -5.65 -23.70
CA LEU A 65 3.72 -5.32 -24.80
C LEU A 65 2.92 -5.03 -26.08
N GLU A 66 1.93 -5.85 -26.40
CA GLU A 66 1.00 -5.61 -27.52
C GLU A 66 0.25 -4.28 -27.35
N GLN A 67 -0.32 -3.99 -26.17
CA GLN A 67 -1.02 -2.73 -25.91
C GLN A 67 -0.12 -1.49 -26.08
N LYS A 68 1.14 -1.55 -25.61
CA LYS A 68 2.10 -0.45 -25.73
C LYS A 68 2.60 -0.25 -27.16
N LEU A 69 2.63 -1.30 -27.99
CA LEU A 69 2.92 -1.18 -29.43
C LEU A 69 1.77 -0.48 -30.18
N HIS A 70 0.52 -0.69 -29.75
CA HIS A 70 -0.66 -0.11 -30.39
C HIS A 70 -1.12 1.24 -29.81
N HIS A 71 -0.59 1.68 -28.66
CA HIS A 71 -0.92 2.96 -28.04
C HIS A 71 0.36 3.72 -27.63
N ASN A 72 0.58 4.90 -28.22
CA ASN A 72 1.46 5.94 -27.66
C ASN A 72 0.86 6.44 -26.34
N PHE A 73 1.09 5.72 -25.24
CA PHE A 73 0.49 6.04 -23.94
C PHE A 73 1.25 7.17 -23.23
N ASN A 74 0.85 8.41 -23.49
CA ASN A 74 0.84 9.44 -22.46
C ASN A 74 -0.36 9.16 -21.54
N GLN A 75 -0.21 8.23 -20.59
CA GLN A 75 -1.18 8.11 -19.50
C GLN A 75 -0.75 9.09 -18.40
N GLY A 76 -1.25 10.32 -18.55
CA GLY A 76 -1.07 11.36 -17.56
C GLY A 76 -1.54 10.86 -16.19
N VAL A 77 -0.70 11.10 -15.18
CA VAL A 77 -1.11 11.12 -13.78
C VAL A 77 -2.45 11.85 -13.74
N ARG A 78 -3.56 11.16 -13.44
CA ARG A 78 -4.86 11.81 -13.32
C ARG A 78 -4.71 12.90 -12.27
N ASP A 79 -4.98 14.15 -12.64
CA ASP A 79 -4.71 15.31 -11.79
C ASP A 79 -5.22 15.10 -10.35
N GLY A 80 -4.30 15.16 -9.39
CA GLY A 80 -4.59 15.04 -7.97
C GLY A 80 -4.70 13.63 -7.41
N TYR A 81 -4.52 12.57 -8.20
CA TYR A 81 -4.46 11.18 -7.71
C TYR A 81 -3.03 10.78 -7.33
N VAL A 82 -2.91 9.99 -6.26
CA VAL A 82 -1.66 9.45 -5.73
C VAL A 82 -1.81 7.94 -5.62
N ARG A 83 -0.75 7.24 -6.02
CA ARG A 83 -0.66 5.79 -5.90
C ARG A 83 -0.16 5.43 -4.50
N VAL A 84 -0.93 4.66 -3.74
CA VAL A 84 -0.62 4.35 -2.35
C VAL A 84 -0.58 2.84 -2.14
N ARG A 85 0.50 2.35 -1.53
CA ARG A 85 0.65 0.95 -1.16
C ARG A 85 -0.38 0.55 -0.12
N LYS A 86 -0.90 -0.67 -0.20
CA LYS A 86 -1.96 -1.15 0.68
C LYS A 86 -1.61 -2.48 1.33
N VAL A 87 -1.98 -2.61 2.59
CA VAL A 87 -1.92 -3.83 3.37
C VAL A 87 -3.24 -4.08 4.07
N ILE A 88 -3.69 -5.34 4.05
CA ILE A 88 -4.80 -5.80 4.86
C ILE A 88 -4.25 -6.62 6.01
N ILE A 89 -4.64 -6.28 7.23
CA ILE A 89 -4.26 -7.01 8.44
C ILE A 89 -5.49 -7.75 8.94
N THR A 90 -5.33 -9.05 9.09
CA THR A 90 -6.31 -9.96 9.71
C THR A 90 -5.71 -10.54 11.00
N PRO A 91 -6.53 -11.18 11.85
CA PRO A 91 -6.02 -11.79 13.08
C PRO A 91 -4.90 -12.81 12.84
N THR A 92 -4.92 -13.53 11.72
CA THR A 92 -3.93 -14.57 11.42
C THR A 92 -2.90 -14.17 10.38
N ARG A 93 -3.13 -13.12 9.57
CA ARG A 93 -2.31 -12.82 8.40
C ARG A 93 -2.13 -11.32 8.16
N LEU A 94 -1.00 -11.00 7.52
CA LEU A 94 -0.77 -9.72 6.87
C LEU A 94 -0.78 -9.96 5.37
N LEU A 95 -1.64 -9.26 4.64
CA LEU A 95 -1.82 -9.39 3.20
C LEU A 95 -1.32 -8.14 2.47
N LEU A 96 -0.28 -8.30 1.64
CA LEU A 96 0.19 -7.26 0.73
C LEU A 96 -0.69 -7.28 -0.52
N ILE A 97 -1.34 -6.15 -0.83
CA ILE A 97 -2.23 -6.02 -1.98
C ILE A 97 -1.59 -5.06 -2.99
N ALA A 98 -1.98 -5.18 -4.26
CA ALA A 98 -1.60 -4.21 -5.28
C ALA A 98 -1.91 -2.77 -4.81
N PRO A 99 -1.01 -1.80 -5.06
CA PRO A 99 -1.25 -0.41 -4.68
C PRO A 99 -2.52 0.18 -5.33
N GLU A 100 -3.23 1.00 -4.58
CA GLU A 100 -4.47 1.64 -5.03
C GLU A 100 -4.21 3.07 -5.52
N LEU A 101 -4.92 3.49 -6.57
CA LEU A 101 -4.95 4.87 -6.99
C LEU A 101 -6.03 5.62 -6.19
N LEU A 102 -5.62 6.54 -5.33
CA LEU A 102 -6.50 7.30 -4.45
C LEU A 102 -6.41 8.79 -4.76
N MET A 103 -7.49 9.52 -4.55
CA MET A 103 -7.43 10.98 -4.54
C MET A 103 -6.47 11.43 -3.42
N GLY A 104 -5.49 12.25 -3.75
CA GLY A 104 -4.49 12.73 -2.81
C GLY A 104 -5.13 13.49 -1.64
N ASN A 105 -4.56 13.32 -0.46
CA ASN A 105 -4.86 14.15 0.71
C ASN A 105 -3.67 15.07 1.02
N ARG A 106 -3.84 16.01 1.96
CA ARG A 106 -2.80 16.99 2.29
C ARG A 106 -1.50 16.30 2.74
N VAL A 107 -1.61 15.24 3.53
CA VAL A 107 -0.46 14.52 4.08
C VAL A 107 0.33 13.82 2.98
N LEU A 108 -0.33 13.02 2.13
CA LEU A 108 0.32 12.30 1.03
C LEU A 108 1.02 13.26 0.06
N ARG A 109 0.35 14.35 -0.32
CA ARG A 109 0.94 15.36 -1.24
C ARG A 109 2.16 16.07 -0.67
N THR A 110 2.22 16.24 0.65
CA THR A 110 3.29 17.01 1.30
C THR A 110 4.48 16.12 1.64
N PHE A 111 4.21 14.92 2.15
CA PHE A 111 5.20 14.07 2.81
C PHE A 111 5.52 12.76 2.07
N ASP A 112 4.76 12.38 1.04
CA ASP A 112 4.93 11.12 0.31
C ASP A 112 5.08 11.36 -1.20
N LYS A 113 6.03 12.24 -1.57
CA LYS A 113 6.20 12.69 -2.96
C LYS A 113 6.66 11.57 -3.90
N ASP A 114 7.39 10.59 -3.38
CA ASP A 114 7.88 9.44 -4.14
C ASP A 114 6.92 8.23 -4.07
N GLY A 115 5.83 8.34 -3.29
CA GLY A 115 4.83 7.29 -3.10
C GLY A 115 5.33 6.06 -2.34
N ASN A 116 6.50 6.17 -1.70
CA ASN A 116 7.12 5.01 -1.04
C ASN A 116 6.94 5.01 0.47
N GLY A 117 6.75 6.18 1.08
CA GLY A 117 6.73 6.38 2.52
C GLY A 117 5.39 6.06 3.16
N ALA A 118 4.27 6.36 2.48
CA ALA A 118 2.95 6.08 3.03
C ALA A 118 2.48 4.66 2.75
N LEU A 119 1.75 4.10 3.71
CA LEU A 119 1.14 2.79 3.62
C LEU A 119 -0.30 2.85 4.12
N ARG A 120 -1.25 2.45 3.29
CA ARG A 120 -2.64 2.29 3.71
C ARG A 120 -2.79 0.94 4.38
N VAL A 121 -3.33 0.94 5.60
CA VAL A 121 -3.60 -0.26 6.39
C VAL A 121 -5.11 -0.40 6.59
N LEU A 122 -5.62 -1.62 6.39
CA LEU A 122 -7.03 -1.96 6.53
C LEU A 122 -7.18 -3.16 7.46
N PHE A 123 -8.03 -3.07 8.48
CA PHE A 123 -8.26 -4.17 9.42
C PHE A 123 -9.53 -4.95 9.03
N ARG A 124 -9.35 -6.22 8.67
CA ARG A 124 -10.42 -7.16 8.30
C ARG A 124 -10.36 -8.41 9.15
N ASP A 125 -11.46 -9.15 9.22
CA ASP A 125 -11.43 -10.53 9.68
C ASP A 125 -10.89 -11.44 8.56
N ASP A 126 -10.63 -12.71 8.87
CA ASP A 126 -10.03 -13.66 7.93
C ASP A 126 -10.92 -14.03 6.74
N ASP A 127 -12.22 -13.81 6.86
CA ASP A 127 -13.21 -13.90 5.79
C ASP A 127 -13.32 -12.61 4.94
N GLY A 128 -12.52 -11.59 5.26
CA GLY A 128 -12.51 -10.30 4.57
C GLY A 128 -13.55 -9.30 5.07
N THR A 129 -14.41 -9.65 6.04
CA THR A 129 -15.39 -8.73 6.60
C THR A 129 -14.74 -7.68 7.51
N PRO A 130 -15.40 -6.54 7.81
CA PRO A 130 -14.85 -5.56 8.75
C PRO A 130 -14.69 -6.18 10.15
N LEU A 131 -13.49 -6.04 10.72
CA LEU A 131 -13.22 -6.47 12.09
C LEU A 131 -14.05 -5.66 13.10
N ARG A 132 -14.95 -6.31 13.85
CA ARG A 132 -15.86 -5.66 14.81
C ARG A 132 -15.78 -6.35 16.17
N VAL A 133 -15.78 -5.57 17.25
CA VAL A 133 -15.76 -6.07 18.63
C VAL A 133 -16.90 -7.09 18.86
N ASN A 134 -18.09 -6.82 18.33
CA ASN A 134 -19.26 -7.69 18.51
C ASN A 134 -19.15 -9.04 17.77
N THR A 135 -18.28 -9.15 16.77
CA THR A 135 -18.12 -10.37 15.96
C THR A 135 -16.92 -11.19 16.45
N VAL A 136 -15.78 -10.53 16.68
CA VAL A 136 -14.50 -11.22 16.99
C VAL A 136 -14.11 -11.16 18.47
N GLY A 137 -14.81 -10.36 19.28
CA GLY A 137 -14.51 -10.16 20.69
C GLY A 137 -13.34 -9.19 20.96
N PRO A 138 -13.19 -8.73 22.21
CA PRO A 138 -12.20 -7.71 22.58
C PRO A 138 -10.75 -8.20 22.46
N HIS A 139 -10.50 -9.49 22.70
CA HIS A 139 -9.16 -10.06 22.63
C HIS A 139 -8.57 -9.94 21.21
N LEU A 140 -9.33 -10.30 20.17
CA LEU A 140 -8.84 -10.21 18.78
C LEU A 140 -8.67 -8.77 18.32
N ILE A 141 -9.53 -7.86 18.78
CA ILE A 141 -9.36 -6.43 18.52
C ILE A 141 -8.07 -5.90 19.16
N GLN A 142 -7.79 -6.30 20.40
CA GLN A 142 -6.58 -5.89 21.10
C GLN A 142 -5.33 -6.50 20.47
N SER A 143 -5.34 -7.81 20.23
CA SER A 143 -4.19 -8.54 19.70
C SER A 143 -3.83 -8.10 18.27
N THR A 144 -4.83 -7.69 17.48
CA THR A 144 -4.69 -7.30 16.08
C THR A 144 -4.58 -5.78 15.93
N VAL A 145 -5.66 -5.04 16.20
CA VAL A 145 -5.73 -3.60 15.91
C VAL A 145 -4.86 -2.80 16.85
N PHE A 146 -5.05 -2.96 18.17
CA PHE A 146 -4.32 -2.17 19.16
C PHE A 146 -2.81 -2.41 19.09
N ASN A 147 -2.37 -3.67 19.01
CA ASN A 147 -0.96 -4.00 18.87
C ASN A 147 -0.36 -3.44 17.58
N THR A 148 -1.06 -3.54 16.44
CA THR A 148 -0.58 -2.98 15.17
C THR A 148 -0.44 -1.47 15.25
N LEU A 149 -1.45 -0.77 15.76
CA LEU A 149 -1.42 0.69 15.90
C LEU A 149 -0.30 1.16 16.85
N THR A 150 -0.03 0.39 17.91
CA THR A 150 0.97 0.75 18.93
C THR A 150 2.40 0.41 18.49
N ARG A 151 2.60 -0.75 17.86
CA ARG A 151 3.94 -1.29 17.55
C ARG A 151 4.38 -1.02 16.11
N GLY A 152 3.45 -0.67 15.23
CA GLY A 152 3.70 -0.63 13.80
C GLY A 152 3.78 -2.02 13.16
N ILE A 153 4.19 -2.06 11.90
CA ILE A 153 4.40 -3.30 11.13
C ILE A 153 5.73 -3.25 10.38
N TYR A 154 6.35 -4.41 10.24
CA TYR A 154 7.60 -4.58 9.49
C TYR A 154 7.32 -5.24 8.15
N ILE A 155 7.87 -4.69 7.07
CA ILE A 155 7.75 -5.24 5.70
C ILE A 155 9.14 -5.51 5.13
N GLY A 156 9.26 -6.53 4.28
CA GLY A 156 10.51 -6.87 3.59
C GLY A 156 11.58 -7.47 4.50
N GLY A 157 11.21 -8.36 5.43
CA GLY A 157 12.19 -8.98 6.33
C GLY A 157 12.75 -8.03 7.40
N LYS A 158 11.92 -7.08 7.86
CA LYS A 158 12.27 -6.01 8.82
C LYS A 158 13.12 -4.87 8.26
N TYR A 159 13.18 -4.74 6.94
CA TYR A 159 13.88 -3.63 6.29
C TYR A 159 13.18 -2.27 6.44
N ARG A 160 11.84 -2.27 6.51
CA ARG A 160 11.04 -1.05 6.65
C ARG A 160 10.04 -1.20 7.77
N HIS A 161 10.00 -0.20 8.66
CA HIS A 161 9.09 -0.15 9.80
C HIS A 161 8.05 0.93 9.58
N PHE A 162 6.80 0.52 9.41
CA PHE A 162 5.69 1.43 9.21
C PHE A 162 4.96 1.61 10.55
N VAL A 163 4.76 2.86 10.96
CA VAL A 163 4.06 3.19 12.21
C VAL A 163 2.81 4.01 11.91
N TYR A 164 1.83 3.97 12.82
CA TYR A 164 0.58 4.72 12.65
C TYR A 164 0.87 6.21 12.43
N LEU A 165 0.25 6.78 11.39
CA LEU A 165 0.36 8.19 11.04
C LEU A 165 -0.93 8.95 11.34
N GLY A 166 -2.07 8.42 10.89
CA GLY A 166 -3.38 9.04 11.08
C GLY A 166 -4.46 8.44 10.20
N SER A 167 -5.69 8.92 10.36
CA SER A 167 -6.85 8.43 9.61
C SER A 167 -7.89 9.54 9.46
N SER A 168 -8.56 9.60 8.29
CA SER A 168 -9.77 10.41 8.13
C SER A 168 -10.97 9.69 8.73
N ASN A 169 -12.08 10.41 8.91
CA ASN A 169 -13.35 9.80 9.36
C ASN A 169 -13.84 8.70 8.41
N SER A 170 -13.65 8.86 7.09
CA SER A 170 -14.04 7.81 6.13
C SER A 170 -13.16 6.57 6.25
N GLN A 171 -11.85 6.74 6.45
CA GLN A 171 -10.95 5.61 6.69
C GLN A 171 -11.34 4.89 7.98
N MET A 172 -11.57 5.60 9.09
CA MET A 172 -11.95 4.98 10.36
C MET A 172 -13.25 4.15 10.25
N ARG A 173 -14.26 4.62 9.51
CA ARG A 173 -15.51 3.88 9.30
C ARG A 173 -15.33 2.58 8.52
N ASP A 174 -14.28 2.51 7.69
CA ASP A 174 -13.91 1.32 6.94
C ASP A 174 -12.81 0.51 7.63
N ASN A 175 -12.53 0.76 8.92
CA ASN A 175 -11.40 0.16 9.65
C ASN A 175 -10.04 0.39 8.98
N GLY A 176 -9.88 1.54 8.32
CA GLY A 176 -8.69 1.95 7.60
C GLY A 176 -7.91 3.04 8.31
N CYS A 177 -6.61 3.10 8.03
CA CYS A 177 -5.72 4.16 8.47
C CYS A 177 -4.48 4.26 7.56
N TYR A 178 -3.70 5.32 7.76
CA TYR A 178 -2.39 5.48 7.14
C TYR A 178 -1.30 5.24 8.17
N PHE A 179 -0.30 4.50 7.73
CA PHE A 179 0.98 4.33 8.37
C PHE A 179 2.05 5.04 7.52
N TYR A 180 3.20 5.31 8.11
CA TYR A 180 4.34 5.92 7.43
C TYR A 180 5.63 5.20 7.81
N ASP A 181 6.55 5.11 6.87
CA ASP A 181 7.89 4.55 7.09
C ASP A 181 8.66 5.42 8.10
N ASP A 182 8.93 4.85 9.26
CA ASP A 182 9.56 5.58 10.35
C ASP A 182 11.08 5.72 10.19
N GLY A 183 11.69 4.99 9.24
CA GLY A 183 13.14 4.98 9.02
C GLY A 183 13.90 4.60 10.30
N ASP A 184 14.81 5.47 10.74
CA ASP A 184 15.56 5.34 12.00
C ASP A 184 14.73 5.71 13.26
N GLY A 185 13.46 6.07 13.08
CA GLY A 185 12.51 6.40 14.14
C GLY A 185 12.09 7.88 14.16
N GLY A 186 10.81 8.10 14.49
CA GLY A 186 10.25 9.42 14.80
C GLY A 186 9.83 10.26 13.59
N GLN A 187 9.94 9.74 12.37
CA GLN A 187 9.48 10.44 11.16
C GLN A 187 7.97 10.66 11.16
N ALA A 188 7.19 9.65 11.55
CA ALA A 188 5.74 9.80 11.64
C ALA A 188 5.33 10.84 12.69
N GLN A 189 6.08 10.95 13.79
CA GLN A 189 5.84 11.97 14.82
C GLN A 189 6.13 13.37 14.27
N LYS A 190 7.28 13.56 13.61
CA LYS A 190 7.61 14.85 12.97
C LYS A 190 6.53 15.28 11.97
N ILE A 191 5.98 14.35 11.19
CA ILE A 191 4.87 14.65 10.28
C ILE A 191 3.65 15.11 11.08
N ARG A 192 3.24 14.37 12.11
CA ARG A 192 2.09 14.75 12.96
C ARG A 192 2.25 16.14 13.57
N ASP A 193 3.45 16.49 14.05
CA ASP A 193 3.74 17.80 14.62
C ASP A 193 3.60 18.93 13.59
N GLN A 194 3.89 18.64 12.32
CA GLN A 194 3.72 19.58 11.20
C GLN A 194 2.26 19.69 10.71
N LEU A 195 1.36 18.77 11.08
CA LEU A 195 -0.05 18.85 10.70
C LEU A 195 -0.79 19.98 11.44
N GLY A 196 -0.25 20.44 12.57
CA GLY A 196 -0.80 21.54 13.34
C GLY A 196 -0.63 21.34 14.84
N LYS A 197 -0.98 22.38 15.62
CA LYS A 197 -0.97 22.32 17.08
C LYS A 197 -2.28 21.74 17.60
N PHE A 198 -2.22 20.57 18.23
CA PHE A 198 -3.42 19.89 18.76
C PHE A 198 -3.54 19.94 20.30
N ASP A 199 -2.61 20.62 20.97
CA ASP A 199 -2.33 20.54 22.41
C ASP A 199 -3.43 21.07 23.36
N ARG A 200 -4.55 21.57 22.85
CA ARG A 200 -5.58 22.27 23.64
C ARG A 200 -6.99 21.71 23.51
N CYS A 201 -7.15 20.46 23.09
CA CYS A 201 -8.47 19.86 22.94
C CYS A 201 -8.52 18.41 23.42
N ASN A 202 -9.71 17.94 23.81
CA ASN A 202 -9.90 16.55 24.21
C ASN A 202 -9.54 15.60 23.05
N ILE A 203 -9.18 14.35 23.38
CA ILE A 203 -8.70 13.36 22.40
C ILE A 203 -9.63 13.23 21.18
N PRO A 204 -10.98 13.16 21.33
CA PRO A 204 -11.87 13.08 20.19
C PRO A 204 -11.79 14.30 19.25
N LYS A 205 -11.74 15.52 19.79
CA LYS A 205 -11.59 16.75 18.98
C LYS A 205 -10.23 16.81 18.31
N MET A 206 -9.18 16.39 19.00
CA MET A 206 -7.83 16.31 18.44
C MET A 206 -7.80 15.36 17.24
N MET A 207 -8.34 14.14 17.39
CA MET A 207 -8.42 13.17 16.30
C MET A 207 -9.25 13.66 15.13
N ALA A 208 -10.39 14.32 15.39
CA ALA A 208 -11.22 14.89 14.33
C ALA A 208 -10.46 15.98 13.53
N ARG A 209 -9.69 16.84 14.19
CA ARG A 209 -8.88 17.89 13.54
C ARG A 209 -7.73 17.29 12.75
N MET A 210 -7.01 16.32 13.32
CA MET A 210 -5.94 15.61 12.63
C MET A 210 -6.47 14.90 11.38
N GLY A 211 -7.64 14.24 11.49
CA GLY A 211 -8.29 13.51 10.41
C GLY A 211 -8.66 14.38 9.20
N GLN A 212 -8.83 15.68 9.35
CA GLN A 212 -9.07 16.61 8.22
C GLN A 212 -7.90 16.62 7.24
N CYS A 213 -6.67 16.44 7.72
CA CYS A 213 -5.48 16.39 6.86
C CYS A 213 -5.46 15.14 5.95
N PHE A 214 -6.16 14.08 6.36
CA PHE A 214 -6.24 12.80 5.66
C PHE A 214 -7.47 12.66 4.77
N THR A 215 -8.35 13.67 4.75
CA THR A 215 -9.51 13.68 3.86
C THR A 215 -9.08 13.86 2.42
N GLN A 216 -9.64 13.05 1.53
CA GLN A 216 -9.43 13.14 0.09
C GLN A 216 -10.03 14.44 -0.44
N ALA A 217 -9.26 15.22 -1.19
CA ALA A 217 -9.75 16.46 -1.78
C ALA A 217 -9.01 16.73 -3.10
N LYS A 218 -9.78 17.02 -4.15
CA LYS A 218 -9.23 17.54 -5.41
C LYS A 218 -8.74 18.97 -5.14
N VAL A 219 -7.47 19.26 -5.46
CA VAL A 219 -7.01 20.65 -5.50
C VAL A 219 -7.48 21.20 -6.84
N LEU A 220 -8.29 22.25 -6.82
CA LEU A 220 -8.51 23.06 -8.00
C LEU A 220 -7.21 23.87 -8.19
N ILE A 221 -6.48 23.55 -9.26
CA ILE A 221 -5.30 24.32 -9.70
C ILE A 221 -5.81 25.55 -10.44
#